data_AF-A0A1U7V518-F1
#
_entry.id   AF-A0A1U7V518-F1
#
_cell.length_a   1.000
_cell.length_b   1.000
_cell.length_c   1.000
_cell.angle_alpha   90.00
_cell.angle_beta   90.00
_cell.angle_gamma   90.00
#
_symmetry.space_group_name_H-M   'P 1'
#
loop_
_entity.id
_entity.type
_entity.pdbx_description
1 polymer ?
#
loop_
_entity_poly.entity_id
_entity_poly.type
_entity_poly.pdbx_seq_one_letter_code
_entity_poly.pdbx_strand_id
1 'polypeptide(L)'
;MTVVQVNNKARNLLYNAISGEEYEKISSCNTTKEMWDKLEVTYEGTNKVKETHINMLVHDYELFQMKEGESIEEMFARFNKIISDLKAFGKPYSSGDQVRKVLRSLPTTWQTKVVTLESQDLNKLSYDELRGELIAFEKTHFKKTNQEEIAKENGT
;
A
#
# COMPACT_ATOMS: atom_id res chain seq x y z
N MET A 1 25.40 -20.44 33.40
CA MET A 1 24.31 -21.36 33.82
C MET A 1 22.92 -20.82 33.45
N THR A 2 22.68 -19.52 33.60
CA THR A 2 21.39 -18.86 33.28
C THR A 2 21.00 -18.88 31.80
N VAL A 3 21.96 -18.67 30.87
CA VAL A 3 21.68 -18.61 29.42
C VAL A 3 21.15 -19.94 28.86
N VAL A 4 21.73 -21.07 29.25
CA VAL A 4 21.29 -22.41 28.81
C VAL A 4 19.90 -22.73 29.35
N GLN A 5 19.62 -22.38 30.61
CA GLN A 5 18.29 -22.56 31.21
C GLN A 5 17.23 -21.71 30.53
N VAL A 6 17.54 -20.45 30.19
CA VAL A 6 16.64 -19.56 29.45
C VAL A 6 16.38 -20.09 28.05
N ASN A 7 17.41 -20.56 27.33
CA ASN A 7 17.25 -21.18 26.01
C ASN A 7 16.34 -22.41 26.05
N ASN A 8 16.53 -23.31 27.02
CA ASN A 8 15.68 -24.49 27.16
C ASN A 8 14.22 -24.14 27.47
N LYS A 9 13.98 -23.13 28.32
CA LYS A 9 12.63 -22.63 28.58
C LYS A 9 11.99 -22.04 27.32
N ALA A 10 12.72 -21.21 26.58
CA ALA A 10 12.24 -20.59 25.35
C ALA A 10 11.93 -21.65 24.27
N ARG A 11 12.76 -22.70 24.16
CA ARG A 11 12.53 -23.81 23.25
C ARG A 11 11.26 -24.60 23.60
N ASN A 12 11.03 -24.88 24.88
CA ASN A 12 9.79 -25.54 25.31
C ASN A 12 8.54 -24.69 25.03
N LEU A 13 8.64 -23.37 25.22
CA LEU A 13 7.55 -22.46 24.85
C LEU A 13 7.28 -22.50 23.34
N LEU A 14 8.33 -22.48 22.51
CA LEU A 14 8.19 -22.55 21.06
C LEU A 14 7.56 -23.88 20.62
N TYR A 15 8.01 -25.02 21.18
CA TYR A 15 7.44 -26.34 20.92
C TYR A 15 5.93 -26.40 21.20
N ASN A 16 5.48 -25.79 22.30
CA ASN A 16 4.06 -25.76 22.66
C ASN A 16 3.23 -24.78 21.82
N ALA A 17 3.87 -23.80 21.17
CA ALA A 17 3.19 -22.74 20.43
C ALA A 17 2.92 -23.11 18.96
N ILE A 18 3.63 -24.09 18.39
CA ILE A 18 3.55 -24.46 16.98
C ILE A 18 3.16 -25.93 16.81
N SER A 19 2.76 -26.31 15.60
CA SER A 19 2.44 -27.71 15.30
C SER A 19 3.70 -28.59 15.31
N GLY A 20 3.53 -29.89 15.52
CA GLY A 20 4.65 -30.84 15.45
C GLY A 20 5.39 -30.80 14.11
N GLU A 21 4.66 -30.66 13.00
CA GLU A 21 5.23 -30.52 11.65
C GLU A 21 6.13 -29.27 11.54
N GLU A 22 5.69 -28.14 12.10
CA GLU A 22 6.48 -26.91 12.10
C GLU A 22 7.72 -26.99 12.99
N TYR A 23 7.59 -27.67 14.12
CA TYR A 23 8.72 -27.87 15.02
C TYR A 23 9.78 -28.79 14.41
N GLU A 24 9.39 -29.85 13.68
CA GLU A 24 10.34 -30.74 13.01
C GLU A 24 11.27 -29.98 12.07
N LYS A 25 10.74 -28.99 11.32
CA LYS A 25 11.49 -28.14 10.39
C LYS A 25 12.62 -27.35 11.07
N ILE A 26 12.50 -27.05 12.37
CA ILE A 26 13.46 -26.23 13.14
C ILE A 26 14.15 -27.00 14.28
N SER A 27 13.79 -28.27 14.48
CA SER A 27 14.26 -29.10 15.59
C SER A 27 15.78 -29.32 15.61
N SER A 28 16.45 -29.24 14.45
CA SER A 28 17.89 -29.39 14.31
C SER A 28 18.72 -28.15 14.70
N CYS A 29 18.08 -27.01 14.96
CA CYS A 29 18.76 -25.79 15.41
C CYS A 29 19.28 -25.93 16.85
N ASN A 30 20.44 -25.33 17.15
CA ASN A 30 21.13 -25.45 18.44
C ASN A 30 20.56 -24.48 19.49
N THR A 31 20.07 -23.32 19.05
CA THR A 31 19.52 -22.29 19.92
C THR A 31 18.09 -21.96 19.54
N THR A 32 17.28 -21.49 20.51
CA THR A 32 15.93 -21.00 20.22
C THR A 32 15.97 -19.79 19.27
N LYS A 33 17.05 -19.00 19.32
CA LYS A 33 17.27 -17.91 18.36
C LYS A 33 17.37 -18.44 16.93
N GLU A 34 18.20 -19.45 16.68
CA GLU A 34 18.30 -20.06 15.35
C GLU A 34 16.96 -20.65 14.87
N MET A 35 16.20 -21.26 15.79
CA MET A 35 14.85 -21.76 15.47
C MET A 35 13.93 -20.62 15.02
N TRP A 36 13.92 -19.51 15.76
CA TRP A 36 13.13 -18.32 15.44
C TRP A 36 13.58 -17.68 14.13
N ASP A 37 14.88 -17.46 13.95
CA ASP A 37 15.45 -16.88 12.73
C ASP A 37 15.11 -17.76 11.50
N LYS A 38 15.06 -19.09 11.65
CA LYS A 38 14.65 -20.01 10.58
C LYS A 38 13.16 -19.95 10.27
N LEU A 39 12.31 -19.85 11.29
CA LEU A 39 10.86 -19.62 11.10
C LEU A 39 10.63 -18.28 10.40
N GLU A 40 11.28 -17.21 10.85
CA GLU A 40 11.18 -15.88 10.25
C GLU A 40 11.55 -15.93 8.76
N VAL A 41 12.66 -16.58 8.40
CA VAL A 41 13.07 -16.73 6.99
C VAL A 41 12.08 -17.58 6.19
N THR A 42 11.51 -18.61 6.79
CA THR A 42 10.58 -19.54 6.12
C THR A 42 9.24 -18.87 5.83
N TYR A 43 8.73 -18.07 6.76
CA TYR A 43 7.38 -17.50 6.71
C TYR A 43 7.34 -16.06 6.20
N GLU A 44 8.31 -15.25 6.57
CA GLU A 44 8.37 -13.84 6.19
C GLU A 44 9.44 -13.56 5.12
N GLY A 45 10.23 -14.56 4.75
CA GLY A 45 11.36 -14.42 3.85
C GLY A 45 12.59 -13.83 4.53
N THR A 46 13.71 -13.81 3.80
CA THR A 46 14.94 -13.15 4.29
C THR A 46 14.77 -11.64 4.35
N ASN A 47 15.55 -10.96 5.20
CA ASN A 47 15.60 -9.50 5.26
C ASN A 47 15.82 -8.86 3.87
N LYS A 48 16.64 -9.50 3.01
CA LYS A 48 16.88 -9.05 1.64
C LYS A 48 15.61 -9.12 0.77
N VAL A 49 14.81 -10.16 0.92
CA VAL A 49 13.52 -10.30 0.19
C VAL A 49 12.52 -9.25 0.69
N LYS A 50 12.42 -9.05 2.01
CA LYS A 50 11.58 -7.98 2.60
C LYS A 50 11.99 -6.61 2.07
N GLU A 51 13.29 -6.30 2.09
CA GLU A 51 13.82 -5.02 1.59
C GLU A 51 13.57 -4.85 0.09
N THR A 52 13.73 -5.90 -0.72
CA THR A 52 13.41 -5.87 -2.14
C THR A 52 11.94 -5.54 -2.38
N HIS A 53 11.03 -6.18 -1.63
CA HIS A 53 9.60 -5.92 -1.74
C HIS A 53 9.24 -4.48 -1.31
N ILE A 54 9.83 -3.98 -0.23
CA ILE A 54 9.69 -2.59 0.20
C ILE A 54 10.15 -1.63 -0.90
N ASN A 55 11.30 -1.90 -1.52
CA ASN A 55 11.83 -1.05 -2.58
C ASN A 55 10.93 -1.06 -3.82
N MET A 56 10.35 -2.21 -4.18
CA MET A 56 9.35 -2.29 -5.25
C MET A 56 8.11 -1.47 -4.93
N LEU A 57 7.58 -1.55 -3.71
CA LEU A 57 6.41 -0.75 -3.30
C LEU A 57 6.72 0.75 -3.27
N VAL A 58 7.91 1.15 -2.82
CA VAL A 58 8.36 2.55 -2.86
C VAL A 58 8.44 3.03 -4.32
N HIS A 59 8.98 2.20 -5.21
CA HIS A 59 9.04 2.51 -6.64
C HIS A 59 7.64 2.66 -7.25
N ASP A 60 6.73 1.74 -6.96
CA ASP A 60 5.33 1.79 -7.41
C ASP A 60 4.62 3.04 -6.88
N TYR A 61 4.89 3.44 -5.64
CA TYR A 61 4.41 4.70 -5.07
C TYR A 61 5.01 5.91 -5.80
N GLU A 62 6.33 5.96 -6.02
CA GLU A 62 7.01 7.07 -6.68
C GLU A 62 6.55 7.25 -8.13
N LEU A 63 6.35 6.16 -8.87
CA LEU A 63 5.86 6.15 -10.25
C LEU A 63 4.34 6.12 -10.37
N PHE A 64 3.61 6.13 -9.26
CA PHE A 64 2.16 6.04 -9.30
C PHE A 64 1.57 7.16 -10.17
N GLN A 65 0.75 6.77 -11.14
CA GLN A 65 0.00 7.62 -12.05
C GLN A 65 -1.38 6.98 -12.28
N MET A 66 -2.37 7.82 -12.57
CA MET A 66 -3.66 7.37 -13.09
C MET A 66 -3.44 6.73 -14.46
N LYS A 67 -4.06 5.58 -14.70
CA LYS A 67 -3.97 4.89 -15.98
C LYS A 67 -4.97 5.48 -16.98
N GLU A 68 -4.71 5.29 -18.26
CA GLU A 68 -5.67 5.66 -19.31
C GLU A 68 -6.94 4.81 -19.17
N GLY A 69 -8.11 5.48 -19.23
CA GLY A 69 -9.43 4.84 -19.09
C GLY A 69 -9.78 4.36 -17.69
N GLU A 70 -8.91 4.59 -16.71
CA GLU A 70 -9.18 4.26 -15.31
C GLU A 70 -10.11 5.30 -14.67
N SER A 71 -11.01 4.86 -13.80
CA SER A 71 -11.83 5.75 -12.97
C SER A 71 -11.08 6.22 -11.72
N ILE A 72 -11.50 7.36 -11.14
CA ILE A 72 -10.97 7.82 -9.85
C ILE A 72 -11.13 6.76 -8.76
N GLU A 73 -12.26 6.05 -8.73
CA GLU A 73 -12.52 5.01 -7.74
C GLU A 73 -11.52 3.85 -7.84
N GLU A 74 -11.17 3.42 -9.06
CA GLU A 74 -10.15 2.40 -9.33
C GLU A 74 -8.73 2.88 -9.00
N MET A 75 -8.40 4.12 -9.37
CA MET A 75 -7.11 4.74 -9.02
C MET A 75 -6.89 4.75 -7.51
N PHE A 76 -7.88 5.20 -6.73
CA PHE A 76 -7.81 5.22 -5.27
C PHE A 76 -7.69 3.81 -4.68
N ALA A 77 -8.35 2.81 -5.26
CA ALA A 77 -8.22 1.42 -4.81
C ALA A 77 -6.78 0.89 -4.98
N ARG A 78 -6.14 1.15 -6.13
CA ARG A 78 -4.73 0.78 -6.36
C ARG A 78 -3.79 1.53 -5.42
N PHE A 79 -4.01 2.83 -5.25
CA PHE A 79 -3.19 3.66 -4.36
C PHE A 79 -3.27 3.17 -2.91
N ASN A 80 -4.48 2.90 -2.42
CA ASN A 80 -4.71 2.38 -1.07
C ASN A 80 -4.01 1.06 -0.82
N LYS A 81 -3.94 0.18 -1.83
CA LYS A 81 -3.21 -1.09 -1.72
C LYS A 81 -1.73 -0.84 -1.44
N ILE A 82 -1.09 0.02 -2.24
CA ILE A 82 0.34 0.37 -2.09
C ILE A 82 0.60 0.98 -0.70
N ILE A 83 -0.24 1.94 -0.27
CA ILE A 83 -0.11 2.59 1.04
C ILE A 83 -0.29 1.59 2.19
N SER A 84 -1.25 0.68 2.08
CA SER A 84 -1.52 -0.32 3.11
C SER A 84 -0.36 -1.31 3.24
N ASP A 85 0.20 -1.76 2.12
CA ASP A 85 1.35 -2.67 2.10
C ASP A 85 2.60 -1.97 2.68
N LEU A 86 2.89 -0.73 2.26
CA LEU A 86 4.00 0.06 2.82
C LEU A 86 3.86 0.29 4.33
N LYS A 87 2.63 0.55 4.80
CA LYS A 87 2.33 0.68 6.24
C LYS A 87 2.58 -0.63 6.98
N ALA A 88 2.20 -1.78 6.41
CA ALA A 88 2.45 -3.10 7.01
C ALA A 88 3.95 -3.39 7.15
N PHE A 89 4.78 -2.89 6.23
CA PHE A 89 6.24 -2.93 6.32
C PHE A 89 6.88 -1.82 7.17
N GLY A 90 6.09 -1.06 7.93
CA GLY A 90 6.61 -0.02 8.83
C GLY A 90 7.02 1.28 8.14
N LYS A 91 6.57 1.52 6.90
CA LYS A 91 6.78 2.77 6.15
C LYS A 91 5.47 3.52 5.90
N PRO A 92 4.82 4.09 6.94
CA PRO A 92 3.58 4.83 6.76
C PRO A 92 3.82 6.17 6.04
N TYR A 93 2.90 6.55 5.16
CA TYR A 93 2.84 7.89 4.56
C TYR A 93 1.76 8.73 5.24
N SER A 94 2.05 10.00 5.50
CA SER A 94 1.07 10.92 6.10
C SER A 94 -0.11 11.18 5.15
N SER A 95 -1.26 11.60 5.70
CA SER A 95 -2.40 11.97 4.86
C SER A 95 -2.05 13.09 3.87
N GLY A 96 -1.24 14.07 4.28
CA GLY A 96 -0.78 15.14 3.39
C GLY A 96 0.13 14.64 2.26
N ASP A 97 1.00 13.67 2.53
CA ASP A 97 1.83 13.05 1.47
C ASP A 97 0.99 12.27 0.47
N GLN A 98 -0.03 11.57 0.97
CA GLN A 98 -0.98 10.85 0.13
C GLN A 98 -1.79 11.81 -0.77
N VAL A 99 -2.32 12.89 -0.21
CA VAL A 99 -3.05 13.94 -0.95
C VAL A 99 -2.19 14.54 -2.05
N ARG A 100 -0.99 15.00 -1.71
CA ARG A 100 -0.04 15.57 -2.69
C ARG A 100 0.34 14.57 -3.76
N LYS A 101 0.48 13.30 -3.40
CA LYS A 101 0.82 12.25 -4.35
C LYS A 101 -0.32 12.00 -5.34
N VAL A 102 -1.56 11.85 -4.85
CA VAL A 102 -2.74 11.67 -5.71
C VAL A 102 -2.89 12.83 -6.69
N LEU A 103 -2.78 14.08 -6.22
CA LEU A 103 -2.91 15.26 -7.08
C LEU A 103 -1.87 15.27 -8.23
N ARG A 104 -0.62 14.89 -7.96
CA ARG A 104 0.44 14.79 -8.98
C ARG A 104 0.33 13.57 -9.90
N SER A 105 -0.57 12.64 -9.58
CA SER A 105 -0.81 11.42 -10.33
C SER A 105 -2.01 11.52 -11.27
N LEU A 106 -2.75 12.64 -11.22
CA LEU A 106 -3.88 12.89 -12.11
C LEU A 106 -3.39 13.36 -13.49
N PRO A 107 -4.09 13.00 -14.58
CA PRO A 107 -3.73 13.42 -15.92
C PRO A 107 -4.03 14.91 -16.12
N THR A 108 -3.45 15.52 -17.16
CA THR A 108 -3.56 16.95 -17.47
C THR A 108 -5.00 17.42 -17.70
N THR A 109 -5.92 16.52 -18.05
CA THR A 109 -7.35 16.81 -18.15
C THR A 109 -7.98 17.25 -16.82
N TRP A 110 -7.33 16.97 -15.69
CA TRP A 110 -7.75 17.36 -14.35
C TRP A 110 -7.10 18.66 -13.86
N GLN A 111 -6.25 19.30 -14.66
CA GLN A 111 -5.41 20.43 -14.23
C GLN A 111 -6.21 21.55 -13.56
N THR A 112 -7.37 21.91 -14.11
CA THR A 112 -8.24 22.96 -13.54
C THR A 112 -8.68 22.61 -12.11
N LYS A 113 -9.04 21.35 -11.86
CA LYS A 113 -9.44 20.87 -10.53
C LYS A 113 -8.24 20.80 -9.59
N VAL A 114 -7.09 20.33 -10.08
CA VAL A 114 -5.83 20.27 -9.31
C VAL A 114 -5.41 21.65 -8.83
N VAL A 115 -5.35 22.65 -9.70
CA VAL A 115 -4.99 24.04 -9.33
C VAL A 115 -5.94 24.61 -8.28
N THR A 116 -7.24 24.34 -8.42
CA THR A 116 -8.25 24.78 -7.44
C THR A 116 -7.99 24.16 -6.06
N LEU A 117 -7.69 22.87 -6.01
CA LEU A 117 -7.39 22.16 -4.76
C LEU A 117 -6.06 22.60 -4.14
N GLU A 118 -5.02 22.81 -4.96
CA GLU A 118 -3.70 23.28 -4.51
C GLU A 118 -3.71 24.72 -3.98
N SER A 119 -4.70 25.54 -4.38
CA SER A 119 -4.89 26.88 -3.84
C SER A 119 -5.43 26.90 -2.40
N GLN A 120 -5.94 25.76 -1.93
CA GLN A 120 -6.41 25.57 -0.56
C GLN A 120 -5.27 25.07 0.35
N ASP A 121 -5.49 25.12 1.66
CA ASP A 121 -4.53 24.55 2.62
C ASP A 121 -4.57 23.02 2.56
N LEU A 122 -3.66 22.43 1.78
CA LEU A 122 -3.54 20.98 1.61
C LEU A 122 -3.25 20.22 2.92
N ASN A 123 -2.82 20.91 4.00
CA ASN A 123 -2.64 20.27 5.30
C ASN A 123 -3.96 20.14 6.07
N LYS A 124 -5.02 20.82 5.63
CA LYS A 124 -6.38 20.71 6.17
C LYS A 124 -7.26 19.78 5.35
N LEU A 125 -6.94 19.58 4.08
CA LEU A 125 -7.66 18.66 3.22
C LEU A 125 -7.29 17.22 3.58
N SER A 126 -8.25 16.47 4.12
CA SER A 126 -8.07 15.06 4.41
C SER A 126 -8.09 14.21 3.14
N TYR A 127 -7.53 13.00 3.24
CA TYR A 127 -7.53 12.05 2.13
C TYR A 127 -8.95 11.67 1.66
N ASP A 128 -9.89 11.50 2.60
CA ASP A 128 -11.28 11.14 2.28
C ASP A 128 -12.05 12.31 1.64
N GLU A 129 -11.80 13.55 2.08
CA GLU A 129 -12.37 14.75 1.46
C GLU A 129 -11.87 14.90 0.02
N LEU A 130 -10.55 14.78 -0.21
CA LEU A 130 -9.98 14.79 -1.56
C LEU A 130 -10.64 13.73 -2.45
N ARG A 131 -10.78 12.51 -1.93
CA ARG A 131 -11.43 11.41 -2.66
C ARG A 131 -12.85 11.75 -3.04
N GLY A 132 -13.64 12.28 -2.10
CA GLY A 132 -15.02 12.71 -2.34
C GLY A 132 -15.11 13.79 -3.43
N GLU A 133 -14.24 14.79 -3.37
CA GLU A 133 -14.19 15.87 -4.35
C GLU A 133 -13.84 15.40 -5.77
N LEU A 134 -12.87 14.50 -5.90
CA LEU A 134 -12.45 13.97 -7.20
C LEU A 134 -13.55 13.08 -7.81
N ILE A 135 -14.21 12.25 -7.00
CA ILE A 135 -15.35 11.43 -7.45
C ILE A 135 -16.53 12.30 -7.90
N ALA A 136 -16.84 13.37 -7.15
CA ALA A 136 -17.91 14.29 -7.52
C ALA A 136 -17.58 15.04 -8.82
N PHE A 137 -16.31 15.46 -9.00
CA PHE A 137 -15.84 16.07 -10.23
C PHE A 137 -15.94 15.10 -11.42
N GLU A 138 -15.50 13.85 -11.25
CA GLU A 138 -15.60 12.80 -12.27
C GLU A 138 -17.03 12.66 -12.81
N LYS A 139 -17.98 12.50 -11.88
CA LYS A 139 -19.40 12.27 -12.18
C LYS A 139 -20.07 13.47 -12.85
N THR A 140 -19.61 14.69 -12.59
CA THR A 140 -20.22 15.91 -13.12
C THR A 140 -19.60 16.41 -14.42
N HIS A 141 -18.29 16.22 -14.61
CA HIS A 141 -17.56 16.77 -15.74
C HIS A 141 -17.32 15.74 -16.84
N PHE A 142 -17.13 14.45 -16.53
CA PHE A 142 -16.78 13.44 -17.54
C PHE A 142 -17.96 12.58 -18.00
N LYS A 143 -19.03 12.44 -17.21
CA LYS A 143 -20.29 11.84 -17.72
C LYS A 143 -20.98 12.73 -18.75
N LYS A 144 -20.77 14.04 -18.71
CA LYS A 144 -21.32 14.99 -19.71
C LYS A 144 -20.62 14.86 -21.06
N THR A 145 -19.29 14.70 -21.06
CA THR A 145 -18.50 14.56 -22.30
C THR A 145 -18.91 13.32 -23.11
N ASN A 146 -19.11 12.18 -22.44
CA ASN A 146 -19.56 10.96 -23.13
C ASN A 146 -20.99 11.08 -23.69
N GLN A 147 -21.89 11.79 -23.01
CA GLN A 147 -23.26 12.00 -23.53
C GLN A 147 -23.29 12.99 -24.71
N GLU A 148 -22.44 14.01 -24.71
CA GLU A 148 -22.31 14.97 -25.80
C GLU A 148 -21.60 14.37 -27.04
N GLU A 149 -20.66 13.44 -26.86
CA GLU A 149 -20.01 12.70 -27.96
C GLU A 149 -20.98 11.69 -28.59
N ILE A 150 -21.71 10.91 -27.78
CA ILE A 150 -22.76 9.99 -28.28
C ILE A 150 -23.88 10.75 -29.00
N ALA A 151 -24.24 11.95 -28.54
CA ALA A 151 -25.24 12.78 -29.22
C ALA A 151 -24.74 13.35 -30.57
N LYS A 152 -23.43 13.57 -30.72
CA LYS A 152 -22.83 14.03 -31.98
C LYS A 152 -22.68 12.89 -33.00
N GLU A 153 -22.32 11.68 -32.55
CA GLU A 153 -22.20 10.50 -33.43
C GLU A 153 -23.55 10.01 -33.96
N ASN A 154 -24.63 10.12 -33.16
CA ASN A 154 -25.98 9.73 -33.60
C ASN A 154 -26.73 10.85 -34.36
N GLY A 155 -26.07 11.99 -34.59
CA GLY A 155 -26.64 13.17 -35.25
C GLY A 155 -26.10 13.45 -36.66
N THR A 156 -25.38 12.49 -37.27
CA THR A 156 -24.88 12.56 -38.66
C THR A 156 -25.37 11.37 -39.47
#